data_AF-W6RML1-F1
#
_entry.id   AF-W6RML1-F1
#
_cell.length_a   1.000
_cell.length_b   1.000
_cell.length_c   1.000
_cell.angle_alpha   90.00
_cell.angle_beta   90.00
_cell.angle_gamma   90.00
#
_symmetry.space_group_name_H-M   'P 1'
#
loop_
_entity.id
_entity.type
_entity.pdbx_description
1 polymer ?
#
loop_
_entity_poly.entity_id
_entity_poly.type
_entity_poly.pdbx_seq_one_letter_code
_entity_poly.pdbx_strand_id
1 'polypeptide(L)'
;MANEDRVKLLKELLERQNIKELQSLIADGCPVVELKAATADTSWRFVLTNSGRGVSIAKLDDLLTEWTQALSGLKTAAARLRVQDMDDPSRAAEFEQVRVRTAVARIAENTQLAGIRINRHLRAGELSPPPETAIDDCLRERGFQWNGGDTVHEIWSEEHEARLQAAKAEHAARRQLAQTSKAGIDASVL
;
A
#
# COMPACT_ATOMS: atom_id res chain seq x y z
N MET A 1 14.51 -15.12 38.55
CA MET A 1 13.80 -13.83 38.44
C MET A 1 12.36 -14.05 38.87
N ALA A 2 11.86 -13.21 39.78
CA ALA A 2 10.42 -13.16 40.01
C ALA A 2 9.71 -12.73 38.71
N ASN A 3 8.45 -13.13 38.54
CA ASN A 3 7.63 -12.78 37.37
C ASN A 3 7.64 -11.25 37.12
N GLU A 4 7.55 -10.45 38.19
CA GLU A 4 7.56 -8.99 38.14
C GLU A 4 8.88 -8.39 37.62
N ASP A 5 10.03 -8.94 38.02
CA ASP A 5 11.34 -8.48 37.54
C ASP A 5 11.49 -8.67 36.03
N ARG A 6 10.96 -9.78 35.50
CA ARG A 6 11.04 -10.08 34.07
C ARG A 6 10.11 -9.18 33.27
N VAL A 7 8.88 -8.94 33.74
CA VAL A 7 7.96 -7.99 33.10
C VAL A 7 8.56 -6.58 33.07
N LYS A 8 9.22 -6.16 34.16
CA LYS A 8 9.92 -4.87 34.21
C LYS A 8 11.05 -4.79 33.19
N LEU A 9 11.91 -5.81 33.12
CA LEU A 9 12.98 -5.89 32.13
C LEU A 9 12.43 -5.83 30.68
N LEU A 10 11.36 -6.57 30.39
CA LEU A 10 10.73 -6.54 29.06
C LEU A 10 10.22 -5.14 28.71
N LYS A 11 9.60 -4.42 29.66
CA LYS A 11 9.17 -3.03 29.45
C LYS A 11 10.34 -2.10 29.16
N GLU A 12 11.43 -2.20 29.93
CA GLU A 12 12.65 -1.41 29.70
C GLU A 12 13.25 -1.68 28.31
N LEU A 13 13.26 -2.94 27.87
CA LEU A 13 13.73 -3.32 26.53
C LEU A 13 12.82 -2.79 25.41
N LEU A 14 11.50 -2.78 25.61
CA LEU A 14 10.54 -2.17 24.68
C LEU A 14 10.75 -0.66 24.59
N GLU A 15 10.95 0.04 25.71
CA GLU A 15 11.21 1.48 25.74
C GLU A 15 12.50 1.84 25.00
N ARG A 16 13.56 1.04 25.20
CA ARG A 16 14.84 1.18 24.50
C ARG A 16 14.80 0.68 23.05
N GLN A 17 13.69 0.11 22.60
CA GLN A 17 13.52 -0.50 21.27
C GLN A 17 14.55 -1.59 20.96
N ASN A 18 15.04 -2.29 21.99
CA ASN A 18 16.05 -3.34 21.83
C ASN A 18 15.39 -4.68 21.48
N ILE A 19 14.84 -4.76 20.26
CA ILE A 19 14.03 -5.90 19.81
C ILE A 19 14.84 -7.20 19.74
N LYS A 20 16.13 -7.13 19.40
CA LYS A 20 16.98 -8.32 19.31
C LYS A 20 17.15 -9.01 20.65
N GLU A 21 17.42 -8.23 21.70
CA GLU A 21 17.55 -8.78 23.07
C GLU A 21 16.22 -9.34 23.57
N LEU A 22 15.11 -8.66 23.27
CA LEU A 22 13.76 -9.13 23.55
C LEU A 22 13.46 -10.48 22.88
N GLN A 23 13.81 -10.63 21.60
CA GLN A 23 13.66 -11.88 20.85
C GLN A 23 14.53 -13.01 21.42
N SER A 24 15.75 -12.70 21.87
CA SER A 24 16.63 -13.68 22.54
C SER A 24 15.99 -14.20 23.83
N LEU A 25 15.51 -13.29 24.70
CA LEU A 25 14.85 -13.69 25.95
C LEU A 25 13.62 -14.58 25.71
N ILE A 26 12.89 -14.33 24.62
CA ILE A 26 11.73 -15.15 24.23
C ILE A 26 12.16 -16.51 23.69
N ALA A 27 13.22 -16.56 22.89
CA ALA A 27 13.82 -17.81 22.43
C ALA A 27 14.34 -18.67 23.59
N ASP A 28 14.83 -18.03 24.66
CA ASP A 28 15.33 -18.68 25.87
C ASP A 28 14.20 -19.15 26.82
N GLY A 29 12.94 -19.08 26.39
CA GLY A 29 11.79 -19.64 27.10
C GLY A 29 11.01 -18.65 27.94
N CYS A 30 11.07 -17.34 27.64
CA CYS A 30 10.19 -16.35 28.29
C CYS A 30 8.71 -16.73 28.07
N PRO A 31 7.90 -16.89 29.14
CA PRO A 31 6.49 -17.19 29.01
C PRO A 31 5.73 -16.08 28.30
N VAL A 32 4.85 -16.47 27.37
CA VAL A 32 4.00 -15.53 26.60
C VAL A 32 3.16 -14.62 27.50
N VAL A 33 2.78 -15.10 28.70
CA VAL A 33 2.00 -14.33 29.69
C VAL A 33 2.74 -13.07 30.13
N GLU A 34 4.06 -13.15 30.28
CA GLU A 34 4.88 -12.01 30.71
C GLU A 34 5.04 -10.99 29.60
N LEU A 35 5.17 -11.44 28.35
CA LEU A 35 5.17 -10.56 27.18
C LEU A 35 3.81 -9.88 26.98
N LYS A 36 2.70 -10.58 27.24
CA LYS A 36 1.35 -9.98 27.28
C LYS A 36 1.27 -8.88 28.35
N ALA A 37 1.76 -9.15 29.56
CA ALA A 37 1.76 -8.18 30.64
C ALA A 37 2.65 -6.96 30.34
N ALA A 38 3.82 -7.18 29.70
CA ALA A 38 4.72 -6.10 29.32
C ALA A 38 4.14 -5.19 28.23
N THR A 39 3.35 -5.74 27.31
CA THR A 39 2.76 -4.98 26.18
C THR A 39 1.37 -4.41 26.47
N ALA A 40 0.68 -4.88 27.51
CA ALA A 40 -0.74 -4.57 27.80
C ALA A 40 -1.10 -3.09 27.65
N ASP A 41 -0.33 -2.18 28.23
CA ASP A 41 -0.65 -0.74 28.28
C ASP A 41 0.22 0.10 27.34
N THR A 42 0.72 -0.51 26.26
CA THR A 42 1.65 0.16 25.32
C THR A 42 1.17 0.05 23.87
N SER A 43 1.77 0.83 22.96
CA SER A 43 1.56 0.69 21.51
C SER A 43 2.32 -0.49 20.90
N TRP A 44 3.14 -1.20 21.67
CA TRP A 44 3.79 -2.42 21.21
C TRP A 44 2.79 -3.56 21.04
N ARG A 45 2.97 -4.30 19.96
CA ARG A 45 2.22 -5.50 19.60
C ARG A 45 3.20 -6.62 19.30
N PHE A 46 2.77 -7.85 19.52
CA PHE A 46 3.56 -9.01 19.18
C PHE A 46 2.70 -10.10 18.58
N VAL A 47 3.33 -10.92 17.75
CA VAL A 47 2.74 -12.08 17.10
C VAL A 47 3.69 -13.24 17.24
N LEU A 48 3.17 -14.38 17.68
CA LEU A 48 3.92 -15.62 17.70
C LEU A 48 3.98 -16.21 16.28
N THR A 49 5.18 -16.57 15.84
CA THR A 49 5.45 -17.15 14.52
C THR A 49 6.00 -18.57 14.67
N ASN A 50 6.02 -19.34 13.58
CA ASN A 50 6.61 -20.68 13.54
C ASN A 50 6.10 -21.60 14.67
N SER A 51 4.78 -21.63 14.88
CA SER A 51 4.12 -22.40 15.94
C SER A 51 4.62 -22.07 17.36
N GLY A 52 4.96 -20.79 17.61
CA GLY A 52 5.42 -20.31 18.92
C GLY A 52 6.94 -20.34 19.11
N ARG A 53 7.71 -20.77 18.10
CA ARG A 53 9.18 -20.76 18.13
C ARG A 53 9.79 -19.40 17.79
N GLY A 54 8.99 -18.46 17.31
CA GLY A 54 9.43 -17.12 16.99
C GLY A 54 8.43 -16.07 17.46
N VAL A 55 8.90 -14.83 17.49
CA VAL A 55 8.09 -13.67 17.85
C VAL A 55 8.42 -12.51 16.92
N SER A 56 7.37 -11.93 16.33
CA SER A 56 7.43 -10.64 15.66
C SER A 56 6.94 -9.59 16.66
N ILE A 57 7.69 -8.51 16.83
CA ILE A 57 7.35 -7.40 17.73
C ILE A 57 7.44 -6.12 16.92
N ALA A 58 6.42 -5.27 17.03
CA ALA A 58 6.35 -4.00 16.32
C ALA A 58 5.50 -2.99 17.10
N LYS A 59 5.73 -1.70 16.88
CA LYS A 59 4.78 -0.67 17.33
C LYS A 59 3.63 -0.58 16.34
N LEU A 60 2.40 -0.49 16.86
CA LEU A 60 1.22 -0.34 16.02
C LEU A 60 1.28 0.94 15.18
N ASP A 61 1.74 2.05 15.76
CA ASP A 61 1.83 3.34 15.07
C ASP A 61 2.80 3.31 13.88
N ASP A 62 3.92 2.59 14.03
CA ASP A 62 4.90 2.41 12.94
C ASP A 62 4.29 1.59 11.80
N LEU A 63 3.55 0.52 12.12
CA LEU A 63 2.85 -0.29 11.13
C LEU A 63 1.75 0.50 10.40
N LEU A 64 0.97 1.31 11.14
CA LEU A 64 -0.05 2.20 10.56
C LEU A 64 0.58 3.25 9.64
N THR A 65 1.73 3.79 10.03
CA THR A 65 2.49 4.75 9.21
C THR A 65 2.96 4.10 7.92
N GLU A 66 3.56 2.90 7.99
CA GLU A 66 4.01 2.14 6.82
C GLU A 66 2.85 1.90 5.83
N TRP A 67 1.70 1.47 6.33
CA TRP A 67 0.52 1.23 5.49
C TRP A 67 -0.08 2.51 4.91
N THR A 68 -0.16 3.59 5.69
CA THR A 68 -0.64 4.89 5.20
C THR A 68 0.27 5.45 4.10
N GLN A 69 1.59 5.28 4.25
CA GLN A 69 2.55 5.63 3.21
C GLN A 69 2.40 4.76 1.96
N ALA A 70 2.17 3.46 2.12
CA ALA A 70 1.89 2.55 1.00
C ALA A 70 0.62 2.96 0.24
N LEU A 71 -0.47 3.28 0.94
CA LEU A 71 -1.71 3.81 0.34
C LEU A 71 -1.49 5.14 -0.40
N SER A 72 -0.73 6.06 0.18
CA SER A 72 -0.37 7.31 -0.50
C SER A 72 0.45 7.07 -1.78
N GLY A 73 1.38 6.11 -1.73
CA GLY A 73 2.14 5.63 -2.89
C GLY A 73 1.23 5.03 -3.96
N LEU A 74 0.25 4.21 -3.56
CA LEU A 74 -0.75 3.66 -4.45
C LEU A 74 -1.58 4.75 -5.12
N LYS A 75 -2.08 5.74 -4.35
CA LYS A 75 -2.84 6.87 -4.89
C LYS A 75 -2.03 7.66 -5.93
N THR A 76 -0.75 7.87 -5.66
CA THR A 76 0.17 8.55 -6.57
C THR A 76 0.39 7.73 -7.86
N ALA A 77 0.58 6.42 -7.74
CA ALA A 77 0.74 5.54 -8.90
C ALA A 77 -0.55 5.44 -9.72
N ALA A 78 -1.71 5.33 -9.06
CA ALA A 78 -3.02 5.27 -9.69
C ALA A 78 -3.35 6.53 -10.50
N ALA A 79 -2.82 7.70 -10.13
CA ALA A 79 -2.98 8.93 -10.91
C ALA A 79 -2.40 8.86 -12.33
N ARG A 80 -1.55 7.86 -12.63
CA ARG A 80 -0.99 7.62 -13.97
C ARG A 80 -1.87 6.72 -14.83
N LEU A 81 -2.86 6.05 -14.23
CA LEU A 81 -3.81 5.21 -14.94
C LEU A 81 -4.68 6.07 -15.83
N ARG A 82 -4.94 5.57 -17.04
CA ARG A 82 -5.81 6.21 -18.00
C ARG A 82 -6.73 5.18 -18.58
N VAL A 83 -8.01 5.53 -18.63
CA VAL A 83 -9.00 4.77 -19.37
C VAL A 83 -8.57 4.70 -20.83
N GLN A 84 -8.59 3.50 -21.39
CA GLN A 84 -8.18 3.24 -22.75
C GLN A 84 -9.17 3.87 -23.73
N ASP A 85 -8.65 4.65 -24.68
CA ASP A 85 -9.42 5.12 -25.82
C ASP A 85 -9.44 4.05 -26.91
N MET A 86 -10.55 3.32 -26.99
CA MET A 86 -10.75 2.24 -27.97
C MET A 86 -10.81 2.76 -29.41
N ASP A 87 -10.93 4.07 -29.62
CA ASP A 87 -10.99 4.70 -30.93
C ASP A 87 -9.62 5.23 -31.41
N ASP A 88 -8.54 5.13 -30.61
CA ASP A 88 -7.19 5.57 -31.03
C ASP A 88 -6.52 4.54 -31.96
N PRO A 89 -6.25 4.89 -33.23
CA PRO A 89 -5.68 3.97 -34.21
C PRO A 89 -4.20 3.62 -33.95
N SER A 90 -3.49 4.38 -33.11
CA SER A 90 -2.04 4.21 -32.93
C SER A 90 -1.65 3.07 -31.98
N ARG A 91 -2.54 2.67 -31.06
CA ARG A 91 -2.35 1.66 -29.99
C ARG A 91 -1.09 1.82 -29.11
N ALA A 92 -0.23 2.80 -29.36
CA ALA A 92 1.01 3.03 -28.59
C ALA A 92 0.71 3.39 -27.13
N ALA A 93 -0.40 4.10 -26.88
CA ALA A 93 -0.88 4.41 -25.55
C ALA A 93 -1.32 3.14 -24.78
N GLU A 94 -1.78 2.10 -25.47
CA GLU A 94 -2.23 0.83 -24.84
C GLU A 94 -1.05 0.09 -24.22
N PHE A 95 0.07 -0.05 -24.95
CA PHE A 95 1.27 -0.72 -24.45
C PHE A 95 1.87 0.00 -23.23
N GLU A 96 1.89 1.34 -23.25
CA GLU A 96 2.33 2.12 -22.09
C GLU A 96 1.38 1.94 -20.90
N GLN A 97 0.06 1.89 -21.14
CA GLN A 97 -0.91 1.63 -20.06
C GLN A 97 -0.80 0.22 -19.49
N VAL A 98 -0.44 -0.81 -20.27
CA VAL A 98 -0.20 -2.16 -19.72
C VAL A 98 0.91 -2.11 -18.65
N ARG A 99 2.04 -1.45 -18.94
CA ARG A 99 3.14 -1.30 -17.97
C ARG A 99 2.70 -0.57 -16.72
N VAL A 100 1.93 0.51 -16.87
CA VAL A 100 1.40 1.28 -15.74
C VAL A 100 0.43 0.42 -14.90
N ARG A 101 -0.49 -0.32 -15.54
CA ARG A 101 -1.45 -1.19 -14.84
C ARG A 101 -0.77 -2.29 -14.03
N THR A 102 0.28 -2.92 -14.58
CA THR A 102 1.10 -3.90 -13.86
C THR A 102 1.85 -3.26 -12.69
N ALA A 103 2.45 -2.08 -12.90
CA ALA A 103 3.17 -1.38 -11.83
C ALA A 103 2.23 -0.99 -10.68
N VAL A 104 1.02 -0.53 -10.99
CA VAL A 104 0.01 -0.21 -9.97
C VAL A 104 -0.45 -1.46 -9.23
N ALA A 105 -0.68 -2.58 -9.92
CA ALA A 105 -1.07 -3.84 -9.27
C ALA A 105 -0.03 -4.31 -8.25
N ARG A 106 1.27 -4.23 -8.58
CA ARG A 106 2.36 -4.56 -7.63
C ARG A 106 2.36 -3.65 -6.40
N ILE A 107 2.05 -2.36 -6.57
CA ILE A 107 1.95 -1.43 -5.44
C ILE A 107 0.71 -1.74 -4.60
N ALA A 108 -0.41 -2.11 -5.23
CA ALA A 108 -1.61 -2.54 -4.54
C ALA A 108 -1.35 -3.82 -3.71
N GLU A 109 -0.63 -4.80 -4.27
CA GLU A 109 -0.19 -6.01 -3.56
C GLU A 109 0.65 -5.67 -2.33
N ASN A 110 1.70 -4.86 -2.49
CA ASN A 110 2.53 -4.43 -1.35
C ASN A 110 1.70 -3.70 -0.29
N THR A 111 0.72 -2.89 -0.70
CA THR A 111 -0.19 -2.18 0.21
C THR A 111 -1.11 -3.15 0.94
N GLN A 112 -1.63 -4.18 0.26
CA GLN A 112 -2.46 -5.22 0.87
C GLN A 112 -1.64 -6.02 1.90
N LEU A 113 -0.40 -6.38 1.57
CA LEU A 113 0.51 -7.07 2.48
C LEU A 113 0.82 -6.24 3.73
N ALA A 114 1.03 -4.93 3.59
CA ALA A 114 1.19 -4.03 4.73
C ALA A 114 -0.08 -3.99 5.61
N GLY A 115 -1.27 -3.95 5.00
CA GLY A 115 -2.54 -4.02 5.72
C GLY A 115 -2.77 -5.35 6.44
N ILE A 116 -2.44 -6.47 5.81
CA ILE A 116 -2.47 -7.81 6.42
C ILE A 116 -1.50 -7.87 7.61
N ARG A 117 -0.32 -7.25 7.48
CA ARG A 117 0.67 -7.20 8.57
C ARG A 117 0.16 -6.42 9.78
N ILE A 118 -0.55 -5.31 9.58
CA ILE A 118 -1.26 -4.61 10.68
C ILE A 118 -2.28 -5.53 11.31
N ASN A 119 -3.18 -6.10 10.51
CA ASN A 119 -4.28 -6.95 11.00
C ASN A 119 -3.77 -8.12 11.86
N ARG A 120 -2.60 -8.68 11.52
CA ARG A 120 -1.97 -9.74 12.29
C ARG A 120 -1.53 -9.28 13.70
N HIS A 121 -1.17 -8.01 13.86
CA HIS A 121 -0.68 -7.43 15.11
C HIS A 121 -1.79 -6.80 15.97
N LEU A 122 -3.01 -6.70 15.45
CA LEU A 122 -4.15 -6.20 16.21
C LEU A 122 -4.54 -7.16 17.34
N ARG A 123 -5.00 -6.60 18.44
CA ARG A 123 -5.64 -7.34 19.52
C ARG A 123 -7.08 -7.67 19.13
N ALA A 124 -7.64 -8.68 19.79
CA ALA A 124 -9.06 -8.99 19.63
C ALA A 124 -9.92 -7.76 19.94
N GLY A 125 -10.79 -7.37 19.01
CA GLY A 125 -11.66 -6.20 19.12
C GLY A 125 -11.05 -4.88 18.64
N GLU A 126 -9.74 -4.82 18.33
CA GLU A 126 -9.17 -3.67 17.63
C GLU A 126 -9.62 -3.71 16.17
N LEU A 127 -10.24 -2.62 15.71
CA LEU A 127 -10.64 -2.45 14.32
C LEU A 127 -9.47 -1.86 13.54
N SER A 128 -9.20 -2.43 12.37
CA SER A 128 -8.41 -1.79 11.33
C SER A 128 -9.32 -1.53 10.13
N PRO A 129 -9.10 -0.44 9.38
CA PRO A 129 -9.78 -0.27 8.10
C PRO A 129 -9.50 -1.51 7.24
N PRO A 130 -10.50 -2.11 6.57
CA PRO A 130 -10.26 -3.25 5.70
C PRO A 130 -9.26 -2.83 4.61
N PRO A 131 -8.09 -3.50 4.50
CA PRO A 131 -7.07 -3.10 3.52
C PRO A 131 -7.61 -3.11 2.09
N GLU A 132 -8.50 -4.05 1.80
CA GLU A 132 -9.13 -4.23 0.48
C GLU A 132 -10.02 -3.04 0.12
N THR A 133 -10.84 -2.53 1.05
CA THR A 133 -11.71 -1.38 0.74
C THR A 133 -10.90 -0.12 0.47
N ALA A 134 -9.80 0.10 1.19
CA ALA A 134 -8.95 1.26 0.99
C ALA A 134 -8.21 1.24 -0.36
N ILE A 135 -7.78 0.06 -0.81
CA ILE A 135 -7.16 -0.13 -2.14
C ILE A 135 -8.19 0.08 -3.24
N ASP A 136 -9.37 -0.52 -3.09
CA ASP A 136 -10.48 -0.38 -4.03
C ASP A 136 -10.90 1.08 -4.19
N ASP A 137 -11.05 1.81 -3.08
CA ASP A 137 -11.41 3.23 -3.12
C ASP A 137 -10.36 4.05 -3.89
N CYS A 138 -9.07 3.80 -3.65
CA CYS A 138 -7.97 4.47 -4.37
C CYS A 138 -8.01 4.24 -5.89
N LEU A 139 -8.36 3.02 -6.31
CA LEU A 139 -8.39 2.65 -7.74
C LEU A 139 -9.70 3.08 -8.40
N ARG A 140 -10.82 2.98 -7.69
CA ARG A 140 -12.16 3.32 -8.18
C ARG A 140 -12.28 4.80 -8.52
N GLU A 141 -11.63 5.68 -7.76
CA GLU A 141 -11.49 7.11 -8.11
C GLU A 141 -10.97 7.33 -9.54
N ARG A 142 -10.17 6.38 -10.06
CA ARG A 142 -9.57 6.41 -11.40
C ARG A 142 -10.32 5.56 -12.42
N GLY A 143 -11.41 4.89 -12.03
CA GLY A 143 -12.15 3.97 -12.89
C GLY A 143 -11.48 2.59 -13.04
N PHE A 144 -10.66 2.19 -12.07
CA PHE A 144 -9.98 0.90 -12.07
C PHE A 144 -10.32 0.08 -10.82
N GLN A 145 -10.15 -1.22 -10.92
CA GLN A 145 -10.26 -2.18 -9.82
C GLN A 145 -9.10 -3.16 -9.86
N TRP A 146 -8.82 -3.79 -8.72
CA TRP A 146 -7.81 -4.82 -8.60
C TRP A 146 -8.37 -6.01 -7.83
N ASN A 147 -8.24 -7.21 -8.40
CA ASN A 147 -8.80 -8.44 -7.86
C ASN A 147 -7.71 -9.35 -7.24
N GLY A 148 -6.53 -8.81 -6.93
CA GLY A 148 -5.37 -9.59 -6.48
C GLY A 148 -4.47 -10.11 -7.61
N GLY A 149 -4.77 -9.82 -8.88
CA GLY A 149 -3.98 -10.29 -10.03
C GLY A 149 -2.75 -9.44 -10.36
N ASP A 150 -2.04 -9.78 -11.44
CA ASP A 150 -0.82 -9.08 -11.86
C ASP A 150 -1.04 -7.70 -12.51
N THR A 151 -2.30 -7.33 -12.75
CA THR A 151 -2.71 -6.08 -13.40
C THR A 151 -3.98 -5.54 -12.80
N VAL A 152 -4.15 -4.22 -12.82
CA VAL A 152 -5.45 -3.58 -12.55
C VAL A 152 -6.32 -3.56 -13.80
N HIS A 153 -7.64 -3.61 -13.61
CA HIS A 153 -8.63 -3.69 -14.67
C HIS A 153 -9.52 -2.46 -14.67
N GLU A 154 -9.94 -2.02 -15.86
CA GLU A 154 -10.91 -0.92 -15.97
C GLU A 154 -12.30 -1.38 -15.50
N ILE A 155 -12.97 -0.51 -14.74
CA ILE A 155 -14.37 -0.67 -14.37
C ILE A 155 -15.20 -0.09 -15.52
N TRP A 156 -16.04 -0.93 -16.13
CA TRP A 156 -17.05 -0.49 -17.09
C TRP A 156 -18.28 0.03 -16.32
N SER A 157 -18.55 1.34 -16.39
CA SER A 157 -19.72 2.00 -15.80
C SER A 157 -20.10 3.25 -16.61
N GLU A 158 -21.27 3.87 -16.38
CA GLU A 158 -21.62 5.16 -17.04
C GLU A 158 -20.59 6.27 -16.76
N GLU A 159 -19.97 6.22 -15.58
CA GLU A 159 -18.90 7.12 -15.16
C GLU A 159 -17.60 6.91 -15.98
N HIS A 160 -17.42 5.73 -16.58
CA HIS A 160 -16.36 5.43 -17.54
C HIS A 160 -16.51 6.27 -18.81
N GLU A 161 -17.73 6.51 -19.28
CA GLU A 161 -17.96 7.27 -20.52
C GLU A 161 -17.57 8.74 -20.35
N ALA A 162 -17.91 9.36 -19.21
CA ALA A 162 -17.46 10.71 -18.87
C ALA A 162 -15.93 10.81 -18.74
N ARG A 163 -15.29 9.82 -18.09
CA ARG A 163 -13.83 9.75 -17.95
C ARG A 163 -13.13 9.48 -19.29
N LEU A 164 -13.73 8.66 -20.15
CA LEU A 164 -13.28 8.40 -21.51
C LEU A 164 -13.30 9.67 -22.35
N GLN A 165 -14.39 10.46 -22.29
CA GLN A 165 -14.47 11.75 -22.97
C GLN A 165 -13.40 12.74 -22.45
N ALA A 166 -13.16 12.78 -21.14
CA ALA A 166 -12.08 13.59 -20.57
C ALA A 166 -10.68 13.15 -21.04
N ALA A 167 -10.42 11.83 -21.11
CA ALA A 167 -9.18 11.28 -21.62
C ALA A 167 -8.98 11.60 -23.11
N LYS A 168 -10.03 11.47 -23.92
CA LYS A 168 -10.05 11.90 -25.33
C LYS A 168 -9.70 13.38 -25.48
N ALA A 169 -10.27 14.25 -24.65
CA ALA A 169 -9.97 15.68 -24.65
C ALA A 169 -8.50 15.97 -24.27
N GLU A 170 -7.97 15.31 -23.23
CA GLU A 170 -6.55 15.46 -22.84
C GLU A 170 -5.61 14.99 -23.96
N HIS A 171 -5.92 13.87 -24.61
CA HIS A 171 -5.15 13.37 -25.75
C HIS A 171 -5.21 14.33 -26.94
N ALA A 172 -6.39 14.87 -27.27
CA ALA A 172 -6.53 15.88 -28.31
C ALA A 172 -5.71 17.14 -28.00
N ALA A 173 -5.75 17.63 -26.75
CA ALA A 173 -4.97 18.78 -26.31
C ALA A 173 -3.45 18.53 -26.41
N ARG A 174 -2.98 17.34 -26.03
CA ARG A 174 -1.56 16.94 -26.18
C ARG A 174 -1.15 16.86 -27.65
N ARG A 175 -1.99 16.31 -28.53
CA ARG A 175 -1.71 16.27 -29.97
C ARG A 175 -1.61 17.68 -30.54
N GLN A 176 -2.50 18.60 -30.15
CA GLN A 176 -2.45 20.00 -30.56
C GLN A 176 -1.17 20.70 -30.07
N LEU A 177 -0.79 20.51 -28.81
CA LEU A 177 0.47 21.03 -28.25
C LEU A 177 1.72 20.48 -28.96
N ALA A 178 1.71 19.20 -29.32
CA ALA A 178 2.81 18.59 -30.07
C ALA A 178 2.90 19.10 -31.52
N GLN A 179 1.76 19.41 -32.14
CA GLN A 179 1.70 19.98 -33.49
C GLN A 179 2.14 21.45 -33.50
N THR A 180 1.72 22.27 -32.54
CA THR A 180 2.18 23.66 -32.41
C THR A 180 3.65 23.74 -32.05
N SER A 181 4.16 22.84 -31.20
CA SER A 181 5.60 22.74 -30.92
C SER A 181 6.42 22.35 -32.15
N LYS A 182 5.91 21.51 -33.06
CA LYS A 182 6.57 21.21 -34.34
C LYS A 182 6.54 22.40 -35.30
N ALA A 183 5.39 23.06 -35.43
CA ALA A 183 5.24 24.22 -36.30
C ALA A 183 6.08 25.44 -35.85
N GLY A 184 6.30 25.59 -34.53
CA GLY A 184 7.12 26.67 -33.97
C GLY A 184 8.64 26.52 -34.19
N ILE A 185 9.14 25.30 -34.44
CA ILE A 185 10.55 25.07 -34.77
C ILE A 185 10.84 25.38 -36.25
N ASP A 186 9.84 25.20 -37.13
CA ASP A 186 9.97 25.54 -38.56
C ASP A 186 9.71 27.04 -38.87
N ALA A 187 9.18 27.82 -37.92
CA ALA A 187 8.82 29.23 -38.13
C ALA A 187 9.93 30.25 -37.79
N SER A 188 11.19 29.82 -37.58
CA SER A 188 12.34 30.72 -37.32
C SER A 188 13.49 30.57 -38.31
N VAL A 189 13.16 30.30 -39.57
CA VAL A 189 14.07 30.58 -40.69
C VAL A 189 13.25 31.19 -41.81
N LEU A 190 13.11 32.53 -41.79
CA LEU A 190 13.08 33.42 -42.95
C LEU A 190 13.31 34.85 -42.48
#